data_AF-A0A9P6VRA0-F1
#
_entry.id   AF-A0A9P6VRA0-F1
#
_cell.length_a   1.000
_cell.length_b   1.000
_cell.length_c   1.000
_cell.angle_alpha   90.00
_cell.angle_beta   90.00
_cell.angle_gamma   90.00
#
_symmetry.space_group_name_H-M   'P 1'
#
loop_
_entity.id
_entity.type
_entity.pdbx_description
1 polymer ?
#
loop_
_entity_poly.entity_id
_entity_poly.type
_entity_poly.pdbx_seq_one_letter_code
_entity_poly.pdbx_strand_id
1 'polypeptide(L)'
;MDPKPTVELLLSSKTIVLQFSNYAKVELRCRGSKASRQYEFEYWGNDYHWKRVAEKAGMNTYYSYHLQKGDSIQSAAHIVCNMLSPSQIRNEEHAGGWVLPCSMWISDQSILEGFTDIAEVVVATGLAALVDDTIKRKFGPNGPFQLILPQVH
;
A
#
# COMPACT_ATOMS: atom_id res chain seq x y z
N MET A 1 -25.32 31.02 21.21
CA MET A 1 -25.18 29.92 20.23
C MET A 1 -23.70 29.76 19.98
N ASP A 2 -23.04 28.89 20.73
CA ASP A 2 -21.63 28.59 20.51
C ASP A 2 -21.47 27.82 19.19
N PRO A 3 -20.44 28.11 18.37
CA PRO A 3 -20.15 27.31 17.20
C PRO A 3 -19.78 25.91 17.66
N LYS A 4 -20.52 24.92 17.16
CA LYS A 4 -20.23 23.49 17.34
C LYS A 4 -18.76 23.26 16.95
N PRO A 5 -17.95 22.59 17.77
CA PRO A 5 -16.57 22.33 17.40
C PRO A 5 -16.56 21.52 16.11
N THR A 6 -15.79 21.99 15.14
CA THR A 6 -15.52 21.38 13.84
C THR A 6 -14.77 20.06 14.04
N VAL A 7 -15.45 19.05 14.59
CA VAL A 7 -14.93 17.69 14.74
C VAL A 7 -15.23 16.85 13.49
N GLU A 8 -15.96 17.40 12.51
CA GLU A 8 -16.35 16.69 11.28
C GLU A 8 -15.24 16.55 10.22
N LEU A 9 -14.06 17.17 10.38
CA LEU A 9 -12.99 17.12 9.37
C LEU A 9 -11.75 16.31 9.75
N LEU A 10 -11.62 15.82 10.98
CA LEU A 10 -10.45 15.02 11.40
C LEU A 10 -10.59 13.51 11.17
N LEU A 11 -11.77 13.03 10.76
CA LEU A 11 -12.06 11.59 10.65
C LEU A 11 -11.77 10.94 9.28
N SER A 12 -11.23 11.66 8.29
CA SER A 12 -11.09 11.09 6.93
C SER A 12 -9.74 11.26 6.24
N SER A 13 -8.73 11.86 6.85
CA SER A 13 -7.37 11.76 6.29
C SER A 13 -6.69 10.53 6.89
N LYS A 14 -6.79 9.39 6.21
CA LYS A 14 -6.04 8.17 6.54
C LYS A 14 -4.57 8.43 6.18
N THR A 15 -3.85 9.12 7.06
CA THR A 15 -2.44 9.47 6.91
C THR A 15 -1.60 8.55 7.77
N ILE A 16 -0.62 7.89 7.17
CA ILE A 16 0.42 7.14 7.87
C ILE A 16 1.67 8.03 7.90
N VAL A 17 2.25 8.23 9.08
CA VAL A 17 3.45 9.04 9.24
C VAL A 17 4.64 8.10 9.41
N LEU A 18 5.64 8.25 8.54
CA LEU A 18 6.91 7.51 8.58
C LEU A 18 8.03 8.48 8.99
N GLN A 19 8.89 8.05 9.90
CA GLN A 19 10.08 8.79 10.32
C GLN A 19 11.33 8.00 9.92
N PHE A 20 12.28 8.71 9.30
CA PHE A 20 13.52 8.14 8.78
C PHE A 20 14.72 8.59 9.60
N SER A 21 15.82 7.85 9.51
CA SER A 21 17.07 8.10 10.24
C SER A 21 17.70 9.45 9.90
N ASN A 22 17.46 9.97 8.71
CA ASN A 22 17.87 11.30 8.26
C ASN A 22 16.95 12.43 8.78
N TYR A 23 16.13 12.16 9.80
CA TYR A 23 15.14 13.08 10.38
C TYR A 23 14.02 13.49 9.42
N ALA A 24 13.92 12.88 8.23
CA ALA A 24 12.79 13.13 7.36
C ALA A 24 11.51 12.55 7.97
N LYS A 25 10.44 13.33 7.90
CA LYS A 25 9.09 12.91 8.23
C LYS A 25 8.29 12.87 6.93
N VAL A 26 7.83 11.68 6.54
CA VAL A 26 7.05 11.48 5.32
C VAL A 26 5.62 11.16 5.70
N GLU A 27 4.68 11.91 5.12
CA GLU A 27 3.25 11.71 5.32
C GLU A 27 2.65 10.96 4.12
N LEU A 28 2.33 9.69 4.32
CA LEU A 28 1.68 8.85 3.33
C LEU A 28 0.16 8.96 3.46
N ARG A 29 -0.46 9.66 2.52
CA ARG A 29 -1.89 9.97 2.52
C ARG A 29 -2.64 8.96 1.65
N CYS A 30 -3.56 8.22 2.25
CA CYS A 30 -4.44 7.31 1.51
C CYS A 30 -5.63 8.09 0.94
N ARG A 31 -5.71 8.19 -0.39
CA ARG A 31 -6.80 8.84 -1.13
C ARG A 31 -7.60 7.84 -1.96
N GLY A 32 -8.81 8.24 -2.34
CA GLY A 32 -9.69 7.46 -3.23
C GLY A 32 -10.59 6.43 -2.56
N SER A 33 -11.48 5.84 -3.36
CA SER A 33 -12.48 4.85 -2.94
C SER A 33 -11.91 3.42 -2.96
N LYS A 34 -12.69 2.41 -2.56
CA LYS A 34 -12.23 1.01 -2.51
C LYS A 34 -11.63 0.52 -3.84
N ALA A 35 -12.14 0.97 -4.99
CA ALA A 35 -11.68 0.55 -6.32
C ALA A 35 -10.47 1.36 -6.82
N SER A 36 -10.41 2.66 -6.50
CA SER A 36 -9.43 3.62 -7.02
C SER A 36 -8.47 4.14 -5.94
N ARG A 37 -8.13 3.29 -4.97
CA ARG A 37 -7.28 3.69 -3.84
C ARG A 37 -5.85 3.98 -4.30
N GLN A 38 -5.34 5.11 -3.83
CA GLN A 38 -3.99 5.61 -4.11
C GLN A 38 -3.34 6.04 -2.80
N TYR A 39 -2.03 5.92 -2.72
CA TYR A 39 -1.25 6.39 -1.57
C TYR A 39 -0.25 7.41 -2.04
N GLU A 40 -0.39 8.63 -1.56
CA GLU A 40 0.36 9.79 -2.02
C GLU A 40 1.33 10.25 -0.93
N PHE A 41 2.56 10.53 -1.30
CA PHE A 41 3.56 11.13 -0.41
C PHE A 41 4.41 12.13 -1.19
N GLU A 42 5.03 13.04 -0.46
CA GLU A 42 5.98 14.00 -1.01
C GLU A 42 7.34 13.77 -0.35
N TYR A 43 8.40 13.87 -1.14
CA TYR A 43 9.77 13.76 -0.66
C TYR A 43 10.69 14.68 -1.45
N TRP A 44 11.30 15.64 -0.75
CA TRP A 44 12.20 16.65 -1.33
C TRP A 44 11.61 17.36 -2.55
N GLY A 45 10.37 17.85 -2.43
CA GLY A 45 9.68 18.60 -3.47
C GLY A 45 9.19 17.78 -4.66
N ASN A 46 9.30 16.45 -4.60
CA ASN A 46 8.75 15.55 -5.61
C ASN A 46 7.53 14.82 -5.03
N ASP A 47 6.42 14.92 -5.74
CA ASP A 47 5.21 14.15 -5.42
C ASP A 47 5.31 12.74 -5.99
N TYR A 48 4.83 11.77 -5.21
CA TYR A 48 4.79 10.37 -5.57
C TYR A 48 3.44 9.77 -5.22
N HIS A 49 3.00 8.81 -6.03
CA HIS A 49 1.79 8.05 -5.71
C HIS A 49 1.89 6.58 -6.08
N TRP A 50 1.60 5.73 -5.10
CA TRP A 50 1.39 4.31 -5.29
C TRP A 50 -0.05 4.06 -5.74
N LYS A 51 -0.21 3.52 -6.95
CA LYS A 51 -1.49 3.13 -7.53
C LYS A 51 -1.61 1.61 -7.57
N ARG A 52 -2.72 1.08 -7.05
CA ARG A 52 -3.03 -0.35 -7.17
C ARG A 52 -3.59 -0.64 -8.56
N VAL A 53 -3.08 -1.69 -9.19
CA VAL A 53 -3.61 -2.29 -10.41
C VAL A 53 -4.16 -3.67 -10.03
N ALA A 54 -5.38 -3.96 -10.48
CA ALA A 54 -6.04 -5.25 -10.26
C ALA A 54 -6.23 -5.94 -11.61
N GLU A 55 -5.59 -7.09 -11.78
CA GLU A 55 -5.67 -7.89 -12.98
C GLU A 55 -6.48 -9.16 -12.70
N LYS A 56 -7.50 -9.42 -13.52
CA LYS A 56 -8.29 -10.65 -13.42
C LYS A 56 -7.68 -11.72 -14.31
N ALA A 57 -7.30 -12.85 -13.74
CA ALA A 57 -6.91 -14.04 -14.50
C ALA A 57 -7.80 -15.22 -14.07
N GLY A 58 -8.77 -15.54 -14.92
CA GLY A 58 -9.81 -16.53 -14.62
C GLY A 58 -10.66 -16.11 -13.41
N MET A 59 -10.72 -16.97 -12.40
CA MET A 59 -11.44 -16.71 -11.14
C MET A 59 -10.63 -15.89 -10.13
N ASN A 60 -9.34 -15.70 -10.37
CA ASN A 60 -8.45 -15.01 -9.44
C ASN A 60 -8.27 -13.54 -9.83
N THR A 61 -8.09 -12.69 -8.83
CA THR A 61 -7.65 -11.30 -9.01
C THR A 61 -6.26 -11.14 -8.41
N TYR A 62 -5.31 -10.71 -9.23
CA TYR A 62 -3.95 -10.39 -8.84
C TYR A 62 -3.81 -8.88 -8.66
N TYR A 63 -3.00 -8.49 -7.68
CA TYR A 63 -2.77 -7.10 -7.37
C TYR A 63 -1.29 -6.77 -7.57
N SER A 64 -1.04 -5.68 -8.28
CA SER A 64 0.26 -5.02 -8.34
C SER A 64 0.11 -3.56 -7.90
N TYR A 65 1.24 -2.96 -7.53
CA TYR A 65 1.31 -1.56 -7.11
C TYR A 65 2.39 -0.88 -7.90
N HIS A 66 2.05 0.25 -8.50
CA HIS A 66 2.90 1.00 -9.40
C HIS A 66 3.13 2.37 -8.77
N LEU A 67 4.39 2.73 -8.54
CA LEU A 67 4.77 4.06 -8.10
C LEU A 67 4.86 4.95 -9.32
N GLN A 68 4.23 6.12 -9.26
CA GLN A 68 4.41 7.19 -10.23
C GLN A 68 5.07 8.38 -9.53
N LYS A 69 5.87 9.14 -10.28
CA LYS A 69 6.56 10.36 -9.82
C LYS A 69 5.97 11.55 -10.56
N GLY A 70 5.32 12.46 -9.84
CA GLY A 70 4.51 13.54 -10.40
C GLY A 70 3.52 13.01 -11.45
N ASP A 71 3.40 13.72 -12.57
CA ASP A 71 2.53 13.33 -13.69
C ASP A 71 3.21 12.39 -14.70
N SER A 72 4.31 11.72 -14.31
CA SER A 72 5.00 10.79 -15.20
C SER A 72 4.10 9.61 -15.59
N ILE A 73 4.10 9.31 -16.90
CA ILE A 73 3.44 8.13 -17.46
C ILE A 73 4.21 6.86 -17.05
N GLN A 74 5.53 6.95 -16.91
CA GLN A 74 6.38 5.82 -16.55
C GLN A 74 6.34 5.58 -15.03
N SER A 75 6.16 4.32 -14.65
CA SER A 75 6.20 3.91 -13.25
C SER A 75 7.64 3.86 -12.75
N ALA A 76 7.90 4.54 -11.64
CA ALA A 76 9.22 4.65 -11.03
C ALA A 76 9.61 3.42 -10.21
N ALA A 77 8.63 2.65 -9.71
CA ALA A 77 8.84 1.41 -8.98
C ALA A 77 7.59 0.52 -9.07
N HIS A 78 7.77 -0.77 -8.80
CA HIS A 78 6.71 -1.76 -8.87
C HIS A 78 6.77 -2.69 -7.66
N ILE A 79 5.59 -3.11 -7.20
CA ILE A 79 5.41 -4.25 -6.29
C ILE A 79 4.45 -5.20 -6.98
N VAL A 80 4.90 -6.42 -7.26
CA VAL A 80 4.11 -7.45 -7.92
C VAL A 80 4.00 -8.66 -7.02
N CYS A 81 2.77 -9.03 -6.68
CA CYS A 81 2.52 -10.21 -5.88
C CYS A 81 2.52 -11.47 -6.74
N ASN A 82 3.04 -12.57 -6.16
CA ASN A 82 3.19 -13.83 -6.85
C ASN A 82 1.84 -14.36 -7.33
N MET A 83 1.80 -14.87 -8.56
CA MET A 83 0.63 -15.55 -9.08
C MET A 83 0.53 -16.94 -8.47
N LEU A 84 -0.27 -17.07 -7.41
CA LEU A 84 -0.54 -18.35 -6.76
C LEU A 84 -1.86 -18.94 -7.26
N SER A 85 -1.90 -20.27 -7.40
CA SER A 85 -3.13 -21.00 -7.67
C SER A 85 -4.12 -20.91 -6.50
N PRO A 86 -5.43 -21.13 -6.71
CA PRO A 86 -6.43 -21.07 -5.64
C PRO A 86 -6.14 -21.99 -4.45
N SER A 87 -5.55 -23.17 -4.70
CA SER A 87 -5.14 -24.09 -3.62
C SER A 87 -3.97 -23.55 -2.82
N GLN A 88 -2.98 -22.95 -3.47
CA GLN A 88 -1.85 -22.31 -2.79
C GLN A 88 -2.30 -21.12 -1.94
N ILE A 89 -3.21 -20.28 -2.45
CA ILE A 89 -3.77 -19.16 -1.68
C ILE A 89 -4.47 -19.69 -0.41
N ARG A 90 -5.29 -20.75 -0.54
CA ARG A 90 -5.93 -21.37 0.63
C ARG A 90 -4.92 -21.92 1.63
N ASN A 91 -3.85 -22.57 1.16
CA ASN A 91 -2.82 -23.08 2.05
C ASN A 91 -2.10 -21.96 2.81
N GLU A 92 -1.76 -20.86 2.13
CA GLU A 92 -1.18 -19.66 2.75
C GLU A 92 -2.13 -19.09 3.81
N GLU A 93 -3.42 -18.97 3.49
CA GLU A 93 -4.43 -18.46 4.44
C GLU A 93 -4.61 -19.37 5.66
N HIS A 94 -4.58 -20.70 5.46
CA HIS A 94 -4.62 -21.68 6.54
C HIS A 94 -3.37 -21.63 7.42
N ALA A 95 -2.21 -21.26 6.85
CA ALA A 95 -0.98 -21.01 7.59
C ALA A 95 -0.95 -19.64 8.30
N GLY A 96 -2.02 -18.84 8.19
CA GLY A 96 -2.12 -17.50 8.76
C GLY A 96 -1.51 -16.39 7.87
N GLY A 97 -1.13 -16.72 6.64
CA GLY A 97 -0.63 -15.79 5.64
C GLY A 97 -1.72 -14.82 5.16
N TRP A 98 -1.55 -13.54 5.45
CA TRP A 98 -2.51 -12.50 5.05
C TRP A 98 -1.95 -11.54 4.00
N VAL A 99 -0.64 -11.41 3.86
CA VAL A 99 0.05 -10.76 2.73
C VAL A 99 0.59 -11.86 1.82
N LEU A 100 0.32 -11.77 0.52
CA LEU A 100 0.91 -12.71 -0.44
C LEU A 100 2.42 -12.46 -0.55
N PRO A 101 3.22 -13.47 -0.91
CA PRO A 101 4.59 -13.25 -1.36
C PRO A 101 4.60 -12.26 -2.53
N CYS A 102 5.43 -11.22 -2.47
CA CYS A 102 5.54 -10.22 -3.52
C CYS A 102 7.01 -9.83 -3.74
N SER A 103 7.33 -9.39 -4.94
CA SER A 103 8.62 -8.83 -5.33
C SER A 103 8.49 -7.32 -5.54
N MET A 104 9.51 -6.57 -5.15
CA MET A 104 9.58 -5.13 -5.35
C MET A 104 10.86 -4.76 -6.10
N TRP A 105 10.76 -3.81 -7.03
CA TRP A 105 11.93 -3.22 -7.69
C TRP A 105 11.68 -1.76 -8.06
N ILE A 106 12.78 -1.00 -8.13
CA ILE A 106 12.79 0.40 -8.57
C ILE A 106 13.25 0.40 -10.03
N SER A 107 12.48 1.06 -10.89
CA SER A 107 12.73 1.16 -12.33
C SER A 107 13.36 2.49 -12.73
N ASP A 108 13.13 3.55 -11.96
CA ASP A 108 13.71 4.87 -12.19
C ASP A 108 15.13 4.95 -11.62
N GLN A 109 16.11 5.08 -12.52
CA GLN A 109 17.52 5.21 -12.14
C GLN A 109 17.80 6.45 -11.30
N SER A 110 17.03 7.54 -11.46
CA SER A 110 17.21 8.75 -10.64
C SER A 110 16.92 8.50 -9.15
N ILE A 111 16.13 7.48 -8.83
CA ILE A 111 15.87 7.04 -7.46
C ILE A 111 17.01 6.15 -6.93
N LEU A 112 17.61 5.33 -7.79
CA LEU A 112 18.70 4.42 -7.42
C LEU A 112 20.04 5.14 -7.27
N GLU A 113 20.33 6.08 -8.16
CA GLU A 113 21.57 6.86 -8.19
C GLU A 113 21.49 8.15 -7.34
N GLY A 114 20.30 8.45 -6.80
CA GLY A 114 20.04 9.67 -6.04
C GLY A 114 20.72 9.68 -4.66
N PHE A 115 21.27 10.83 -4.28
CA PHE A 115 21.94 11.04 -2.99
C PHE A 115 20.98 11.21 -1.79
N THR A 116 19.66 11.14 -1.99
CA THR A 116 18.66 11.64 -1.02
C THR A 116 17.99 10.55 -0.17
N ASP A 117 18.52 9.34 -0.04
CA ASP A 117 17.86 8.19 0.64
C ASP A 117 16.45 7.86 0.09
N ILE A 118 16.09 8.38 -1.08
CA ILE A 118 14.76 8.23 -1.68
C ILE A 118 14.41 6.76 -1.92
N ALA A 119 15.39 5.90 -2.22
CA ALA A 119 15.16 4.47 -2.37
C ALA A 119 14.56 3.83 -1.10
N GLU A 120 15.05 4.21 0.09
CA GLU A 120 14.53 3.71 1.37
C GLU A 120 13.10 4.21 1.60
N VAL A 121 12.83 5.48 1.28
CA VAL A 121 11.49 6.07 1.38
C VAL A 121 10.50 5.37 0.44
N VAL A 122 10.92 5.09 -0.79
CA VAL A 122 10.12 4.36 -1.78
C VAL A 122 9.78 2.96 -1.28
N VAL A 123 10.75 2.23 -0.74
CA VAL A 123 10.52 0.89 -0.17
C VAL A 123 9.57 0.95 1.03
N ALA A 124 9.83 1.84 1.99
CA ALA A 124 9.01 1.95 3.21
C ALA A 124 7.57 2.35 2.91
N THR A 125 7.36 3.37 2.05
CA THR A 125 6.01 3.80 1.65
C THR A 125 5.29 2.74 0.83
N GLY A 126 6.00 2.01 -0.03
CA GLY A 126 5.46 0.90 -0.81
C GLY A 126 4.95 -0.24 0.07
N LEU A 127 5.76 -0.65 1.06
CA LEU A 127 5.36 -1.68 2.04
C LEU A 127 4.17 -1.24 2.89
N ALA A 128 4.17 0.02 3.36
CA ALA A 128 3.05 0.57 4.12
C ALA A 128 1.76 0.58 3.30
N ALA A 129 1.83 1.01 2.03
CA ALA A 129 0.70 1.01 1.10
C ALA A 129 0.17 -0.41 0.82
N LEU A 130 1.08 -1.37 0.58
CA LEU A 130 0.75 -2.78 0.36
C LEU A 130 0.01 -3.38 1.57
N VAL A 131 0.58 -3.19 2.77
CA VAL A 131 0.04 -3.75 4.02
C VAL A 131 -1.32 -3.14 4.34
N ASP A 132 -1.42 -1.81 4.33
CA ASP A 132 -2.67 -1.11 4.64
C ASP A 132 -3.78 -1.45 3.63
N ASP A 133 -3.45 -1.54 2.33
CA ASP A 133 -4.42 -1.98 1.32
C ASP A 133 -4.85 -3.44 1.54
N THR A 134 -3.91 -4.32 1.89
CA THR A 134 -4.18 -5.73 2.16
C THR A 134 -5.09 -5.90 3.36
N ILE A 135 -4.82 -5.18 4.47
CA ILE A 135 -5.68 -5.18 5.66
C ILE A 135 -7.09 -4.73 5.28
N LYS A 136 -7.21 -3.62 4.53
CA LYS A 136 -8.53 -3.09 4.14
C LYS A 136 -9.28 -4.00 3.17
N ARG A 137 -8.57 -4.78 2.34
CA ARG A 137 -9.18 -5.77 1.43
C ARG A 137 -9.65 -7.02 2.17
N LYS A 138 -8.83 -7.58 3.07
CA LYS A 138 -9.14 -8.82 3.79
C LYS A 138 -10.06 -8.61 4.99
N PHE A 139 -9.84 -7.56 5.79
CA PHE A 139 -10.48 -7.36 7.09
C PHE A 139 -11.39 -6.13 7.18
N GLY A 140 -11.62 -5.41 6.08
CA GLY A 140 -12.54 -4.27 6.06
C GLY A 140 -13.99 -4.68 6.39
N PRO A 141 -14.90 -3.72 6.64
CA PRO A 141 -16.27 -3.99 7.12
C PRO A 141 -17.15 -4.84 6.19
N ASN A 142 -16.70 -5.11 4.95
CA ASN A 142 -17.34 -6.02 3.99
C ASN A 142 -16.39 -7.16 3.55
N GLY A 143 -15.31 -7.42 4.29
CA GLY A 143 -14.43 -8.56 4.11
C GLY A 143 -14.95 -9.76 4.89
N PRO A 144 -14.65 -11.00 4.48
CA PRO A 144 -14.96 -12.17 5.28
C PRO A 144 -14.14 -12.10 6.57
N PHE A 145 -14.75 -11.62 7.65
CA PHE A 145 -14.14 -11.58 8.98
C PHE A 145 -14.03 -13.03 9.49
N GLN A 146 -12.99 -13.76 9.07
CA GLN A 146 -12.68 -15.08 9.61
C GLN A 146 -11.68 -14.90 10.75
N LEU A 147 -12.20 -14.97 11.98
CA LEU A 147 -11.38 -15.21 13.16
C LEU A 147 -10.73 -16.59 13.00
N ILE A 148 -9.43 -16.63 12.71
CA ILE A 148 -8.66 -17.87 12.81
C ILE A 148 -8.47 -18.12 14.31
N LEU A 149 -9.36 -18.92 14.90
CA LEU A 149 -9.20 -19.40 16.27
C LEU A 149 -8.04 -20.41 16.29
N PRO A 150 -7.01 -20.22 17.14
CA PRO A 150 -5.96 -21.20 17.28
C PRO A 150 -6.57 -22.54 17.71
N GLN A 151 -6.26 -23.60 16.97
CA GLN A 151 -6.61 -24.96 17.37
C GLN A 151 -5.68 -25.35 18.51
N VAL A 152 -6.17 -25.25 19.74
CA VAL A 152 -5.49 -25.77 20.93
C VAL A 152 -5.52 -27.30 20.81
N HIS A 153 -4.35 -27.92 20.66
CA HIS A 153 -4.17 -29.37 20.79
C HIS A 153 -4.13 -29.76 22.26
#